data_AF-A0A958Z3D7-F1
#
_entry.id   AF-A0A958Z3D7-F1
#
_cell.length_a   1.000
_cell.length_b   1.000
_cell.length_c   1.000
_cell.angle_alpha   90.00
_cell.angle_beta   90.00
_cell.angle_gamma   90.00
#
_symmetry.space_group_name_H-M   'P 1'
#
loop_
_entity.id
_entity.type
_entity.pdbx_description
1 polymer ?
#
loop_
_entity_poly.entity_id
_entity_poly.type
_entity_poly.pdbx_seq_one_letter_code
_entity_poly.pdbx_strand_id
1 'polypeptide(L)'
;MKPLNFNIIKLTLCLVIGISIGEFSGLTIGVYVITTVILISFLVIFYFFARTNFKQNSLFGVVAFLCAISIGCLVYKVHDHTLDSSHYTHFNLENTSPHTFTLQINERLKPSAYYEKYTVRVLAVDQRKSSGMLLLNIEKDSISKHYYTDDI
;
A
#
# COMPACT_ATOMS: atom_id res chain seq x y z
N MET A 1 11.35 1.91 36.89
CA MET A 1 11.01 1.95 35.45
C MET A 1 9.69 1.22 35.27
N LYS A 2 8.68 1.83 34.61
CA LYS A 2 7.38 1.18 34.37
C LYS A 2 7.57 0.08 33.31
N PRO A 3 7.15 -1.17 33.55
CA PRO A 3 7.24 -2.21 32.53
C PRO A 3 6.38 -1.81 31.32
N LEU A 4 6.92 -2.02 30.12
CA LEU A 4 6.22 -1.77 28.88
C LEU A 4 4.92 -2.59 28.84
N ASN A 5 3.81 -1.99 28.40
CA ASN A 5 2.50 -2.65 28.39
C ASN A 5 2.52 -3.88 27.48
N PHE A 6 2.61 -5.08 28.07
CA PHE A 6 2.77 -6.34 27.35
C PHE A 6 1.63 -6.62 26.35
N ASN A 7 0.42 -6.13 26.62
CA ASN A 7 -0.72 -6.26 25.70
C ASN A 7 -0.53 -5.47 24.40
N ILE A 8 0.07 -4.28 24.47
CA ILE A 8 0.31 -3.45 23.28
C ILE A 8 1.30 -4.17 22.36
N ILE A 9 2.36 -4.74 22.92
CA ILE A 9 3.39 -5.49 22.17
C ILE A 9 2.77 -6.68 21.41
N LYS A 10 1.87 -7.42 22.05
CA LYS A 10 1.17 -8.54 21.40
C LYS A 10 0.30 -8.07 20.24
N LEU A 11 -0.44 -6.97 20.43
CA LEU A 11 -1.28 -6.40 19.38
C LEU A 11 -0.46 -5.88 18.20
N THR A 12 0.68 -5.23 18.46
CA THR A 12 1.57 -4.78 17.37
C THR A 12 2.15 -5.95 16.59
N LEU A 13 2.54 -7.04 17.27
CA LEU A 13 3.05 -8.23 16.60
C LEU A 13 1.96 -8.89 15.73
N CYS A 14 0.73 -8.92 16.24
CA CYS A 14 -0.45 -9.38 15.52
C CYS A 14 -0.72 -8.54 14.26
N LEU A 15 -0.59 -7.22 14.35
CA LEU A 15 -0.74 -6.30 13.23
C LEU A 15 0.36 -6.49 12.18
N VAL A 16 1.62 -6.68 12.60
CA VAL A 16 2.74 -6.98 11.70
C VAL A 16 2.49 -8.28 10.93
N ILE A 17 2.01 -9.34 11.61
CA ILE A 17 1.62 -10.59 10.95
C ILE A 17 0.52 -10.35 9.92
N GLY A 18 -0.49 -9.53 10.24
CA GLY A 18 -1.55 -9.16 9.30
C GLY A 18 -1.03 -8.46 8.05
N ILE A 19 -0.10 -7.52 8.21
CA ILE A 19 0.54 -6.84 7.07
C ILE A 19 1.24 -7.85 6.16
N SER A 20 2.03 -8.77 6.73
CA SER A 20 2.71 -9.81 5.96
C SER A 20 1.73 -10.73 5.21
N ILE A 21 0.60 -11.10 5.82
CA ILE A 21 -0.43 -11.91 5.15
C ILE A 21 -1.10 -11.14 4.00
N GLY A 22 -1.29 -9.83 4.17
CA GLY A 22 -1.88 -8.93 3.17
C GLY A 22 -1.07 -8.86 1.87
N GLU A 23 0.25 -8.98 1.96
CA GLU A 23 1.16 -9.01 0.80
C GLU A 23 0.96 -10.26 -0.06
N PHE A 24 0.97 -11.45 0.54
CA PHE A 24 0.86 -12.73 -0.18
C PHE A 24 -0.51 -12.99 -0.80
N SER A 25 -1.53 -12.26 -0.36
CA SER A 25 -2.91 -12.56 -0.71
C SER A 25 -3.37 -11.70 -1.89
N GLY A 26 -3.66 -12.29 -3.05
CA GLY A 26 -4.16 -11.60 -4.25
C GLY A 26 -5.65 -11.23 -4.20
N LEU A 27 -6.27 -11.13 -3.03
CA LEU A 27 -7.71 -10.85 -2.90
C LEU A 27 -8.02 -9.36 -3.09
N THR A 28 -9.23 -9.07 -3.59
CA THR A 28 -9.73 -7.69 -3.76
C THR A 28 -9.87 -6.97 -2.42
N ILE A 29 -9.58 -5.67 -2.40
CA ILE A 29 -9.70 -4.81 -1.20
C ILE A 29 -11.06 -4.92 -0.52
N GLY A 30 -12.15 -5.09 -1.28
CA GLY A 30 -13.51 -5.23 -0.75
C GLY A 30 -13.68 -6.41 0.21
N VAL A 31 -12.97 -7.52 -0.01
CA VAL A 31 -13.03 -8.69 0.88
C VAL A 31 -12.42 -8.37 2.24
N TYR A 32 -11.32 -7.62 2.28
CA TYR A 32 -10.69 -7.18 3.52
C TYR A 32 -11.55 -6.17 4.29
N VAL A 33 -12.22 -5.26 3.57
CA VAL A 33 -13.15 -4.30 4.19
C VAL A 33 -14.33 -5.04 4.83
N ILE A 34 -14.95 -6.00 4.13
CA ILE A 34 -16.08 -6.75 4.68
C ILE A 34 -15.66 -7.57 5.90
N THR A 35 -14.53 -8.29 5.81
CA THR A 35 -14.03 -9.11 6.93
C THR A 35 -13.67 -8.29 8.16
N THR A 36 -13.01 -7.14 7.99
CA THR A 36 -12.70 -6.21 9.09
C THR A 36 -13.97 -5.65 9.76
N VAL A 37 -14.98 -5.24 8.98
CA VAL A 37 -16.27 -4.75 9.51
C VAL A 37 -16.99 -5.83 10.32
N ILE A 38 -17.01 -7.07 9.82
CA ILE A 38 -17.61 -8.20 10.54
C ILE A 38 -16.88 -8.46 11.87
N LEU A 39 -15.55 -8.46 11.87
CA LEU A 39 -14.74 -8.67 13.07
C LEU A 39 -14.93 -7.56 14.11
N ILE A 40 -15.01 -6.29 13.67
CA ILE A 40 -15.30 -5.16 14.55
C ILE A 40 -16.71 -5.28 15.14
N SER A 41 -17.70 -5.66 14.34
CA SER A 41 -19.07 -5.89 14.81
C SER A 41 -19.11 -6.96 15.91
N PHE A 42 -18.43 -8.10 15.70
CA PHE A 42 -18.29 -9.13 16.73
C PHE A 42 -17.59 -8.61 17.98
N LEU A 43 -16.53 -7.82 17.83
CA LEU A 43 -15.82 -7.23 18.97
C LEU A 43 -16.74 -6.35 19.82
N VAL A 44 -17.61 -5.56 19.18
CA VAL A 44 -18.61 -4.71 19.86
C VAL A 44 -19.65 -5.55 20.59
N ILE A 45 -20.15 -6.62 19.96
CA ILE A 45 -21.12 -7.55 20.57
C ILE A 45 -20.50 -8.21 21.80
N PHE A 46 -19.27 -8.72 21.69
CA PHE A 46 -18.56 -9.34 22.82
C PHE A 46 -18.24 -8.34 23.92
N TYR A 47 -17.94 -7.09 23.57
CA TYR A 47 -17.75 -6.02 24.55
C TYR A 47 -19.03 -5.78 25.36
N PHE A 48 -20.18 -5.67 24.69
CA PHE A 48 -21.46 -5.49 25.37
C PHE A 48 -21.82 -6.70 26.25
N PHE A 49 -21.60 -7.91 25.74
CA PHE A 49 -21.86 -9.14 26.48
C PHE A 49 -20.95 -9.31 27.71
N ALA A 50 -19.68 -8.93 27.59
CA ALA A 50 -18.71 -8.94 28.71
C ALA A 50 -19.04 -7.87 29.77
N ARG A 51 -19.67 -6.76 29.37
CA ARG A 51 -20.17 -5.77 30.33
C ARG A 51 -21.34 -6.30 31.16
N THR A 52 -22.22 -7.09 30.55
CA THR A 52 -23.39 -7.68 31.23
C THR A 52 -23.01 -8.89 32.09
N ASN A 53 -22.06 -9.70 31.63
CA ASN A 53 -21.60 -10.89 32.32
C ASN A 53 -20.18 -10.67 32.84
N PHE A 54 -20.03 -10.37 34.14
CA PHE A 54 -18.78 -10.13 34.87
C PHE A 54 -17.72 -11.27 34.83
N LYS A 55 -17.91 -12.30 34.00
CA LYS A 55 -16.93 -13.37 33.79
C LYS A 55 -15.94 -12.96 32.69
N GLN A 56 -14.65 -13.19 32.94
CA GLN A 56 -13.57 -12.95 31.97
C GLN A 56 -13.76 -13.80 30.70
N ASN A 57 -14.32 -13.19 29.65
CA ASN A 57 -14.44 -13.85 28.35
C ASN A 57 -13.11 -13.77 27.60
N SER A 58 -12.31 -14.84 27.68
CA SER A 58 -11.09 -15.03 26.87
C SER A 58 -11.37 -14.86 25.36
N LEU A 59 -12.60 -15.19 24.93
CA LEU A 59 -13.09 -14.99 23.57
C LEU A 59 -12.97 -13.54 23.07
N PHE A 60 -13.17 -12.54 23.94
CA PHE A 60 -12.99 -11.13 23.56
C PHE A 60 -11.54 -10.86 23.12
N GLY A 61 -10.57 -11.43 23.84
CA GLY A 61 -9.16 -11.30 23.48
C GLY A 61 -8.83 -11.95 22.14
N VAL A 62 -9.35 -13.15 21.89
CA VAL A 62 -9.16 -13.85 20.61
C VAL A 62 -9.72 -13.04 19.44
N VAL A 63 -10.93 -12.50 19.58
CA VAL A 63 -11.56 -11.67 18.55
C VAL A 63 -10.79 -10.36 18.36
N ALA A 64 -10.26 -9.76 19.43
CA ALA A 64 -9.42 -8.56 19.34
C ALA A 64 -8.11 -8.82 18.56
N PHE A 65 -7.46 -9.97 18.77
CA PHE A 65 -6.28 -10.36 17.99
C PHE A 65 -6.61 -10.61 16.53
N LEU A 66 -7.69 -11.35 16.23
CA LEU A 66 -8.14 -11.55 14.85
C LEU A 66 -8.47 -10.23 14.16
N CYS A 67 -9.12 -9.31 14.88
CA CYS A 67 -9.41 -7.96 14.41
C CYS A 67 -8.10 -7.21 14.07
N ALA A 68 -7.10 -7.25 14.95
CA ALA A 68 -5.79 -6.63 14.71
C ALA A 68 -5.07 -7.19 13.46
N ILE A 69 -5.11 -8.50 13.23
CA ILE A 69 -4.59 -9.12 11.98
C ILE A 69 -5.35 -8.59 10.76
N SER A 70 -6.69 -8.59 10.81
CA SER A 70 -7.50 -8.13 9.68
C SER A 70 -7.27 -6.66 9.34
N ILE A 71 -7.09 -5.82 10.36
CA ILE A 71 -6.72 -4.41 10.20
C ILE A 71 -5.34 -4.30 9.56
N GLY A 72 -4.36 -5.11 9.99
CA GLY A 72 -3.04 -5.18 9.36
C GLY A 72 -3.11 -5.49 7.86
N CYS A 73 -3.91 -6.50 7.47
CA CYS A 73 -4.14 -6.83 6.06
C CYS A 73 -4.76 -5.65 5.28
N LEU A 74 -5.76 -4.98 5.87
CA LEU A 74 -6.43 -3.85 5.25
C LEU A 74 -5.49 -2.65 5.07
N VAL A 75 -4.67 -2.34 6.09
CA VAL A 75 -3.68 -1.26 6.04
C VAL A 75 -2.71 -1.48 4.87
N TYR A 76 -2.22 -2.70 4.69
CA TYR A 76 -1.38 -3.04 3.55
C TYR A 76 -2.10 -2.78 2.23
N LYS A 77 -3.30 -3.32 2.05
CA LYS A 77 -4.05 -3.19 0.79
C LYS A 77 -4.47 -1.76 0.46
N VAL A 78 -4.72 -0.91 1.46
CA VAL A 78 -5.07 0.50 1.26
C VAL A 78 -3.85 1.32 0.81
N HIS A 79 -2.65 1.00 1.31
CA HIS A 79 -1.42 1.70 0.93
C HIS A 79 -0.78 1.15 -0.34
N ASP A 80 -1.28 0.03 -0.86
CA ASP A 80 -0.79 -0.52 -2.12
C ASP A 80 -1.35 0.28 -3.31
N HIS A 81 -0.60 1.32 -3.68
CA HIS A 81 -0.90 2.18 -4.83
C HIS A 81 -0.93 1.43 -6.17
N THR A 82 -0.43 0.18 -6.24
CA THR A 82 -0.45 -0.64 -7.46
C THR A 82 -1.80 -1.31 -7.73
N LEU A 83 -2.71 -1.33 -6.74
CA LEU A 83 -4.09 -1.80 -6.93
C LEU A 83 -5.02 -0.77 -7.57
N ASP A 84 -4.56 0.46 -7.83
CA ASP A 84 -5.34 1.42 -8.59
C ASP A 84 -5.50 0.90 -10.03
N SER A 85 -6.75 0.73 -10.48
CA SER A 85 -7.07 0.27 -11.84
C SER A 85 -6.49 1.15 -12.94
N SER A 86 -6.16 2.41 -12.62
CA SER A 86 -5.51 3.35 -13.54
C SER A 86 -3.98 3.21 -13.57
N HIS A 87 -3.40 2.32 -12.75
CA HIS A 87 -1.96 2.14 -12.66
C HIS A 87 -1.36 1.58 -13.96
N TYR A 88 -0.24 2.13 -14.42
CA TYR A 88 0.39 1.74 -15.68
C TYR A 88 0.74 0.23 -15.76
N THR A 89 0.93 -0.44 -14.62
CA THR A 89 1.18 -1.90 -14.54
C THR A 89 0.03 -2.76 -15.07
N HIS A 90 -1.20 -2.24 -15.09
CA HIS A 90 -2.37 -2.96 -15.64
C HIS A 90 -2.48 -2.86 -17.17
N PHE A 91 -1.61 -2.08 -17.81
CA PHE A 91 -1.55 -2.02 -19.27
C PHE A 91 -0.65 -3.13 -19.81
N ASN A 92 -1.14 -3.89 -20.78
CA ASN A 92 -0.38 -4.94 -21.48
C ASN A 92 0.75 -4.31 -22.31
N LEU A 93 1.91 -4.11 -21.66
CA LEU A 93 3.15 -3.61 -22.25
C LEU A 93 3.98 -4.74 -22.91
N GLU A 94 3.48 -5.98 -22.90
CA GLU A 94 4.14 -7.15 -23.50
C GLU A 94 4.01 -7.22 -25.03
N ASN A 95 3.17 -6.39 -25.65
CA ASN A 95 3.02 -6.41 -27.10
C ASN A 95 4.20 -5.71 -27.77
N THR A 96 4.70 -6.32 -28.85
CA THR A 96 5.92 -5.99 -29.60
C THR A 96 5.90 -4.63 -30.32
N SER A 97 4.91 -3.78 -30.05
CA SER A 97 4.77 -2.45 -30.63
C SER A 97 5.43 -1.38 -29.73
N PRO A 98 6.03 -0.32 -30.30
CA PRO A 98 6.54 0.78 -29.51
C PRO A 98 5.39 1.49 -28.78
N HIS A 99 5.40 1.41 -27.46
CA HIS A 99 4.45 2.09 -26.58
C HIS A 99 4.92 3.53 -26.33
N THR A 100 4.02 4.50 -26.45
CA THR A 100 4.31 5.91 -26.18
C THR A 100 3.89 6.26 -24.75
N PHE A 101 4.87 6.65 -23.93
CA PHE A 101 4.63 7.13 -22.58
C PHE A 101 4.62 8.66 -22.55
N THR A 102 3.56 9.25 -22.01
CA THR A 102 3.53 10.67 -21.65
C THR A 102 3.84 10.79 -20.16
N LEU A 103 4.98 11.38 -19.85
CA LEU A 103 5.53 11.46 -18.50
C LEU A 103 5.64 12.94 -18.11
N GLN A 104 5.38 13.27 -16.85
CA GLN A 104 5.62 14.58 -16.31
C GLN A 104 6.71 14.51 -15.25
N ILE A 105 7.67 15.42 -15.28
CA ILE A 105 8.75 15.46 -14.29
C ILE A 105 8.23 16.00 -12.97
N ASN A 106 8.25 15.17 -11.94
CA ASN A 106 7.78 15.55 -10.62
C ASN A 106 8.92 16.09 -9.75
N GLU A 107 10.05 15.38 -9.71
CA GLU A 107 11.19 15.79 -8.90
C GLU A 107 12.51 15.31 -9.51
N ARG A 108 13.56 16.12 -9.36
CA ARG A 108 14.93 15.71 -9.69
C ARG A 108 15.57 15.05 -8.48
N LEU A 109 16.04 13.82 -8.67
CA LEU A 109 16.78 13.09 -7.65
C LEU A 109 18.28 13.40 -7.71
N LYS A 110 19.01 13.02 -6.66
CA LYS A 110 20.47 13.13 -6.62
C LYS A 110 21.09 12.35 -7.80
N PRO A 111 21.89 13.00 -8.66
CA PRO A 111 22.52 12.32 -9.80
C PRO A 111 23.58 11.31 -9.35
N SER A 112 23.79 10.27 -10.14
CA SER A 112 24.89 9.30 -9.96
C SER A 112 26.10 9.67 -10.80
N ALA A 113 27.16 8.86 -10.81
CA ALA A 113 28.33 9.10 -11.67
C ALA A 113 27.95 9.13 -13.17
N TYR A 114 27.05 8.24 -13.58
CA TYR A 114 26.72 8.00 -14.99
C TYR A 114 25.31 8.47 -15.40
N TYR A 115 24.40 8.67 -14.44
CA TYR A 115 22.99 8.95 -14.74
C TYR A 115 22.48 10.19 -14.02
N GLU A 116 21.65 10.95 -14.72
CA GLU A 116 20.69 11.86 -14.13
C GLU A 116 19.42 11.09 -13.79
N LYS A 117 18.92 11.30 -12.57
CA LYS A 117 17.77 10.56 -12.04
C LYS A 117 16.62 11.52 -11.81
N TYR A 118 15.46 11.16 -12.33
CA TYR A 118 14.23 11.93 -12.17
C TYR A 118 13.11 11.01 -11.70
N THR A 119 12.29 11.51 -10.79
CA THR A 119 11.00 10.92 -10.46
C THR A 119 9.97 11.55 -11.37
N VAL A 120 9.31 10.73 -12.18
CA VAL A 120 8.32 11.18 -13.17
C VAL A 120 6.97 10.55 -12.88
N ARG A 121 5.89 11.31 -13.11
CA ARG A 121 4.52 10.84 -13.03
C ARG A 121 4.06 10.41 -14.42
N VAL A 122 3.43 9.25 -14.52
CA VAL A 122 2.80 8.80 -15.76
C VAL A 122 1.47 9.53 -15.92
N LEU A 123 1.25 10.16 -17.07
CA LEU A 123 -0.01 10.81 -17.45
C LEU A 123 -0.82 9.95 -18.44
N ALA A 124 -0.12 9.29 -19.37
CA ALA A 124 -0.74 8.41 -20.35
C ALA A 124 0.23 7.35 -20.89
N VAL A 125 -0.34 6.22 -21.29
CA VAL A 125 0.32 5.17 -22.08
C VAL A 125 -0.53 4.94 -23.33
N ASP A 126 0.04 5.11 -24.52
CA ASP A 126 -0.65 4.95 -25.82
C ASP A 126 -1.99 5.68 -25.90
N GLN A 127 -1.99 6.97 -25.50
CA GLN A 127 -3.16 7.84 -25.47
C GLN A 127 -4.24 7.45 -24.43
N ARG A 128 -4.03 6.39 -23.65
CA ARG A 128 -4.91 6.04 -22.52
C ARG A 128 -4.39 6.71 -21.27
N LYS A 129 -5.27 7.43 -20.56
CA LYS A 129 -4.94 8.03 -19.27
C LYS A 129 -4.56 6.94 -18.28
N SER A 130 -3.38 7.09 -17.71
CA SER A 130 -2.84 6.17 -16.71
C SER A 130 -2.15 6.99 -15.63
N SER A 131 -2.03 6.40 -14.46
CA SER A 131 -1.44 7.02 -13.28
C SER A 131 -0.31 6.15 -12.76
N GLY A 132 0.66 6.76 -12.11
CA GLY A 132 1.77 6.07 -11.46
C GLY A 132 3.02 6.90 -11.42
N MET A 133 4.02 6.42 -10.70
CA MET A 133 5.33 7.04 -10.61
C MET A 133 6.38 6.10 -11.19
N LEU A 134 7.27 6.67 -12.00
CA LEU A 134 8.41 5.97 -12.58
C LEU A 134 9.70 6.69 -12.20
N LEU A 135 10.79 5.93 -12.24
CA LEU A 135 12.12 6.47 -12.08
C LEU A 135 12.77 6.51 -13.46
N LEU A 136 12.99 7.72 -13.96
CA LEU A 136 13.63 7.98 -15.24
C LEU A 136 15.14 8.15 -15.02
N ASN A 137 15.93 7.27 -15.65
CA ASN A 137 17.38 7.36 -15.67
C ASN A 137 17.81 7.81 -17.06
N ILE A 138 18.41 8.99 -17.14
CA ILE A 138 19.00 9.51 -18.38
C ILE A 138 20.51 9.43 -18.24
N GLU A 139 21.18 8.82 -19.21
CA GLU A 139 22.64 8.77 -19.24
C GLU A 139 23.20 10.19 -19.41
N LYS A 140 24.23 10.52 -18.64
CA LYS A 140 24.88 11.82 -18.74
C LYS A 140 25.64 11.90 -20.06
N ASP A 141 25.21 12.80 -20.93
CA ASP A 141 25.93 13.16 -22.12
C ASP A 141 26.38 14.63 -22.02
N SER A 142 27.50 14.96 -22.66
CA SER A 142 28.05 16.32 -22.69
C SER A 142 27.08 17.34 -23.32
N ILE A 143 26.04 16.87 -24.01
CA ILE A 143 25.04 17.65 -24.72
C ILE A 143 23.65 17.54 -24.05
N SER A 144 23.48 16.69 -23.02
CA SER A 144 22.18 16.45 -22.40
C SER A 144 21.71 17.69 -21.63
N LYS A 145 20.54 18.21 -21.99
CA LYS A 145 19.91 19.36 -21.30
C LYS A 145 19.19 18.85 -20.05
N HIS A 146 19.31 19.59 -18.95
CA HIS A 146 18.54 19.31 -17.74
C HIS A 146 17.07 19.65 -17.96
N TYR A 147 16.21 18.81 -17.41
CA TYR A 147 14.78 19.06 -17.36
C TYR A 147 14.37 19.60 -16.00
N TYR A 148 13.36 20.46 -15.98
CA TYR A 148 12.83 21.10 -14.78
C TYR A 148 11.57 20.37 -14.30
N THR A 149 11.20 20.63 -13.05
CA THR A 149 9.92 20.19 -12.51
C THR A 149 8.78 20.74 -13.36
N ASP A 150 7.77 19.90 -13.60
CA ASP A 150 6.59 20.11 -14.45
C ASP A 150 6.79 20.03 -15.97
N ASP A 151 8.00 19.74 -16.47
CA ASP A 151 8.21 19.43 -17.89
C ASP A 151 7.49 18.11 -18.29
N ILE A 152 6.94 18.05 -19.51
CA ILE A 152 6.20 16.90 -20.10
C ILE A 152 6.95 16.38 -21.32
#